data_AF-A0A2P8W8Q3-F1
#
_entry.id   AF-A0A2P8W8Q3-F1
#
_cell.length_a   1.000
_cell.length_b   1.000
_cell.length_c   1.000
_cell.angle_alpha   90.00
_cell.angle_beta   90.00
_cell.angle_gamma   90.00
#
_symmetry.space_group_name_H-M   'P 1'
#
loop_
_entity.id
_entity.type
_entity.pdbx_description
1 polymer ?
#
loop_
_entity_poly.entity_id
_entity_poly.type
_entity_poly.pdbx_seq_one_letter_code
_entity_poly.pdbx_strand_id
1 'polypeptide(L)'
;MDTPELATVSPLQQTIDRYEAALVKVEAGDGSASEPDVIALLLARDALERQKQTETELGEADSLRLLSLDRRLKQQAQAINNAVSLNDCRATLTPSGAAWWWSLEPPAPPTKVYKQDQFDWVWNLLTVTCLVFSASFATHTARAFSTQGFDLMGTISTITQGAGVALVAGGALTDKGRKVTENVLRSLNIPHVFYAEATFGFSALLLGTTFLLNSNLAKVGDTYQRQGDRLLNQGNLLIARKKYLRAMDFDTNDETLLLALGDVSQQLGDLDEAETYYRQGMALDETTGMNGLARNLVLKEIEAKGWNASIDELTARRAEFYLEAALIKVPDHYAVRDRALKLLDADAPRPHPPAELSQTLNDLKLRASLNLNKGLLNLAQIDFANLDRTTADRFLGDALSAFSEATIYEDAFAEMLDQELVEAADWPELGKAACYHQIVSQVQAEIFYQPGDQLHELYQGSQDCYNALRRAGLNRYDDAIMYYRLAYDWGDRIPTEAYEAPAE
;
A
#
# COMPACT_ATOMS: atom_id res chain seq x y z
N MET A 1 66.07 -63.39 54.82
CA MET A 1 65.56 -63.97 53.57
C MET A 1 64.16 -63.42 53.42
N ASP A 2 64.03 -62.30 52.72
CA ASP A 2 62.73 -61.78 52.28
C ASP A 2 62.95 -61.30 50.85
N THR A 3 62.49 -62.12 49.91
CA THR A 3 62.37 -61.80 48.49
C THR A 3 61.29 -60.73 48.31
N PRO A 4 61.54 -59.59 47.66
CA PRO A 4 60.50 -58.62 47.35
C PRO A 4 59.65 -59.14 46.19
N GLU A 5 58.35 -59.16 46.43
CA GLU A 5 57.28 -59.43 45.48
C GLU A 5 57.34 -58.38 44.35
N LEU A 6 57.65 -58.82 43.12
CA LEU A 6 57.66 -57.96 41.94
C LEU A 6 56.21 -57.51 41.64
N ALA A 7 55.91 -56.25 41.95
CA ALA A 7 54.66 -55.60 41.55
C ALA A 7 54.52 -55.66 40.01
N THR A 8 53.59 -56.49 39.54
CA THR A 8 53.26 -56.60 38.12
C THR A 8 52.61 -55.30 37.64
N VAL A 9 53.35 -54.47 36.91
CA VAL A 9 52.85 -53.23 36.29
C VAL A 9 51.66 -53.57 35.38
N SER A 10 50.53 -52.88 35.56
CA SER A 10 49.32 -53.08 34.75
C SER A 10 49.63 -52.91 33.24
N PRO A 11 49.08 -53.75 32.36
CA PRO A 11 49.25 -53.64 30.90
C PRO A 11 48.86 -52.26 30.33
N LEU A 12 47.89 -51.56 30.94
CA LEU A 12 47.53 -50.19 30.56
C LEU A 12 48.66 -49.20 30.86
N GLN A 13 49.27 -49.30 32.03
CA GLN A 13 50.33 -48.39 32.44
C GLN A 13 51.57 -48.53 31.53
N GLN A 14 51.88 -49.75 31.10
CA GLN A 14 52.93 -49.99 30.11
C GLN A 14 52.64 -49.37 28.74
N THR A 15 51.38 -49.31 28.31
CA THR A 15 51.01 -48.67 27.02
C THR A 15 51.00 -47.14 27.11
N ILE A 16 50.62 -46.57 28.26
CA ILE A 16 50.76 -45.14 28.55
C ILE A 16 52.24 -44.73 28.55
N ASP A 17 53.12 -45.49 29.20
CA ASP A 17 54.55 -45.20 29.26
C ASP A 17 55.20 -45.25 27.85
N ARG A 18 54.75 -46.19 27.00
CA ARG A 18 55.20 -46.27 25.59
C ARG A 18 54.74 -45.08 24.77
N TYR A 19 53.49 -44.63 24.95
CA TYR A 19 52.96 -43.45 24.28
C TYR A 19 53.72 -42.18 24.69
N GLU A 20 53.96 -42.01 25.99
CA GLU A 20 54.74 -40.88 26.51
C GLU A 20 56.19 -40.88 25.99
N ALA A 21 56.86 -42.05 25.99
CA ALA A 21 58.22 -42.16 25.46
C ALA A 21 58.32 -41.83 23.97
N ALA A 22 57.32 -42.21 23.17
CA ALA A 22 57.25 -41.86 21.75
C ALA A 22 57.00 -40.35 21.55
N LEU A 23 56.15 -39.75 22.38
CA LEU A 23 55.82 -38.32 22.30
C LEU A 23 57.03 -37.45 22.65
N VAL A 24 57.78 -37.82 23.70
CA VAL A 24 59.00 -37.11 24.10
C VAL A 24 60.06 -37.13 22.99
N LYS A 25 60.16 -38.22 22.21
CA LYS A 25 61.10 -38.26 21.06
C LYS A 25 60.72 -37.29 19.95
N VAL A 26 59.42 -37.17 19.66
CA VAL A 26 58.91 -36.20 18.67
C VAL A 26 59.06 -34.77 19.17
N GLU A 27 58.85 -34.51 20.47
CA GLU A 27 59.06 -33.19 21.08
C GLU A 27 60.53 -32.77 21.17
N ALA A 28 61.46 -33.72 21.33
CA ALA A 28 62.89 -33.44 21.37
C ALA A 28 63.48 -33.06 20.00
N GLY A 29 62.80 -33.41 18.91
CA GLY A 29 63.13 -32.94 17.58
C GLY A 29 62.68 -31.49 17.43
N ASP A 30 63.62 -30.55 17.44
CA ASP A 30 63.42 -29.10 17.39
C ASP A 30 62.78 -28.64 16.06
N GLY A 31 61.52 -29.02 15.82
CA GLY A 31 60.76 -28.77 14.60
C GLY A 31 60.97 -29.76 13.44
N SER A 32 61.89 -30.73 13.57
CA SER A 32 62.13 -31.78 12.56
C SER A 32 61.94 -33.18 13.15
N ALA A 33 60.69 -33.59 13.33
CA ALA A 33 60.38 -34.96 13.74
C ALA A 33 60.73 -35.93 12.59
N SER A 34 61.35 -37.07 12.91
CA SER A 34 61.64 -38.09 11.90
C SER A 34 60.37 -38.89 11.56
N GLU A 35 60.19 -39.24 10.28
CA GLU A 35 59.08 -40.11 9.82
C GLU A 35 58.89 -41.39 10.67
N PRO A 36 59.95 -42.16 11.00
CA PRO A 36 59.78 -43.35 11.82
C PRO A 36 59.36 -43.05 13.27
N ASP A 37 59.79 -41.93 13.85
CA ASP A 37 59.38 -41.54 15.21
C ASP A 37 57.91 -41.10 15.25
N VAL A 38 57.43 -40.41 14.21
CA VAL A 38 56.02 -40.00 14.08
C VAL A 38 55.11 -41.20 13.85
N ILE A 39 55.49 -42.15 12.99
CA ILE A 39 54.73 -43.38 12.81
C ILE A 39 54.69 -44.20 14.11
N ALA A 40 55.81 -44.31 14.83
CA ALA A 40 55.88 -44.99 16.11
C ALA A 40 54.96 -44.35 17.17
N LEU A 41 54.87 -43.01 17.20
CA LEU A 41 53.97 -42.26 18.07
C LEU A 41 52.49 -42.56 17.78
N LEU A 42 52.09 -42.54 16.50
CA LEU A 42 50.69 -42.80 16.10
C LEU A 42 50.30 -44.26 16.39
N LEU A 43 51.20 -45.22 16.12
CA LEU A 43 50.98 -46.64 16.45
C LEU A 43 50.94 -46.89 17.96
N ALA A 44 51.74 -46.16 18.76
CA ALA A 44 51.68 -46.25 20.21
C ALA A 44 50.32 -45.78 20.75
N ARG A 45 49.74 -44.72 20.17
CA ARG A 45 48.41 -44.24 20.54
C ARG A 45 47.29 -45.20 20.13
N ASP A 46 47.42 -45.85 18.97
CA ASP A 46 46.50 -46.92 18.54
C ASP A 46 46.57 -48.16 19.45
N ALA A 47 47.76 -48.51 19.95
CA ALA A 47 47.93 -49.60 20.91
C ALA A 47 47.26 -49.27 22.26
N LEU A 48 47.39 -48.02 22.71
CA LEU A 48 46.73 -47.54 23.93
C LEU A 48 45.20 -47.56 23.81
N GLU A 49 44.64 -47.16 22.66
CA GLU A 49 43.18 -47.19 22.45
C GLU A 49 42.63 -48.63 22.48
N ARG A 50 43.35 -49.59 21.89
CA ARG A 50 42.98 -51.01 21.96
C ARG A 50 43.00 -51.56 23.39
N GLN A 51 44.00 -51.17 24.18
CA GLN A 51 44.10 -51.57 25.58
C GLN A 51 42.96 -50.98 26.41
N LYS A 52 42.65 -49.70 26.20
CA LYS A 52 41.53 -49.00 26.85
C LYS A 52 40.17 -49.65 26.58
N GLN A 53 39.94 -50.16 25.36
CA GLN A 53 38.68 -50.84 25.03
C GLN A 53 38.50 -52.18 25.76
N THR A 54 39.57 -52.75 26.31
CA THR A 54 39.55 -54.06 27.00
C THR A 54 39.38 -53.91 28.52
N GLU A 55 39.63 -52.71 29.09
CA GLU A 55 39.46 -52.43 30.51
C GLU A 55 38.12 -51.75 30.80
N THR A 56 37.43 -52.23 31.83
CA THR A 56 36.05 -51.81 32.15
C THR A 56 36.00 -50.50 32.95
N GLU A 57 37.07 -50.12 33.66
CA GLU A 57 37.17 -48.87 34.41
C GLU A 57 38.61 -48.30 34.36
N LEU A 58 38.75 -47.05 33.92
CA LEU A 58 40.01 -46.30 33.95
C LEU A 58 40.16 -45.60 35.30
N GLY A 59 41.32 -45.75 35.95
CA GLY A 59 41.67 -44.98 37.14
C GLY A 59 41.71 -43.46 36.85
N GLU A 60 41.36 -42.65 37.84
CA GLU A 60 41.34 -41.18 37.73
C GLU A 60 42.74 -40.63 37.36
N ALA A 61 43.80 -41.20 37.95
CA ALA A 61 45.18 -40.81 37.68
C ALA A 61 45.61 -41.09 36.22
N ASP A 62 45.25 -42.24 35.66
CA ASP A 62 45.58 -42.62 34.28
C ASP A 62 44.78 -41.80 33.27
N SER A 63 43.54 -41.45 33.61
CA SER A 63 42.69 -40.56 32.80
C SER A 63 43.27 -39.15 32.68
N LEU A 64 43.75 -38.57 33.80
CA LEU A 64 44.40 -37.27 33.82
C LEU A 64 45.73 -37.29 33.03
N ARG A 65 46.51 -38.36 33.17
CA ARG A 65 47.77 -38.54 32.42
C ARG A 65 47.50 -38.61 30.93
N LEU A 66 46.53 -39.41 30.49
CA LEU A 66 46.13 -39.50 29.08
C LEU A 66 45.65 -38.16 28.51
N LEU A 67 44.82 -37.42 29.25
CA LEU A 67 44.37 -36.08 28.83
C LEU A 67 45.54 -35.11 28.63
N SER A 68 46.56 -35.19 29.48
CA SER A 68 47.76 -34.35 29.36
C SER A 68 48.61 -34.70 28.13
N LEU A 69 48.77 -36.00 27.84
CA LEU A 69 49.53 -36.48 26.68
C LEU A 69 48.80 -36.17 25.38
N ASP A 70 47.47 -36.34 25.32
CA ASP A 70 46.67 -36.00 24.14
C ASP A 70 46.66 -34.49 23.86
N ARG A 71 46.77 -33.63 24.89
CA ARG A 71 46.97 -32.17 24.70
C ARG A 71 48.34 -31.87 24.08
N ARG A 72 49.40 -32.52 24.56
CA ARG A 72 50.77 -32.37 24.02
C ARG A 72 50.86 -32.87 22.58
N LEU A 73 50.23 -34.00 22.26
CA LEU A 73 50.13 -34.51 20.88
C LEU A 73 49.49 -33.50 19.93
N LYS A 74 48.39 -32.84 20.34
CA LYS A 74 47.73 -31.80 19.53
C LYS A 74 48.64 -30.61 19.24
N GLN A 75 49.50 -30.23 20.18
CA GLN A 75 50.47 -29.13 19.96
C GLN A 75 51.52 -29.49 18.90
N GLN A 76 51.81 -30.78 18.72
CA GLN A 76 52.76 -31.27 17.73
C GLN A 76 52.16 -31.52 16.33
N ALA A 77 50.91 -31.11 16.09
CA ALA A 77 50.22 -31.31 14.81
C ALA A 77 51.03 -30.80 13.59
N GLN A 78 51.71 -29.66 13.74
CA GLN A 78 52.53 -29.09 12.66
C GLN A 78 53.79 -29.94 12.38
N ALA A 79 54.50 -30.37 13.41
CA ALA A 79 55.68 -31.21 13.26
C ALA A 79 55.34 -32.58 12.65
N ILE A 80 54.20 -33.16 13.04
CA ILE A 80 53.69 -34.44 12.54
C ILE A 80 53.34 -34.36 11.03
N ASN A 81 52.60 -33.33 10.62
CA ASN A 81 52.23 -33.14 9.21
C ASN A 81 53.41 -32.82 8.30
N ASN A 82 54.49 -32.23 8.85
CA ASN A 82 55.71 -31.96 8.09
C ASN A 82 56.56 -33.22 7.89
N ALA A 83 56.52 -34.16 8.84
CA ALA A 83 57.31 -35.38 8.81
C ALA A 83 56.66 -36.49 7.96
N VAL A 84 55.32 -36.58 7.97
CA VAL A 84 54.58 -37.69 7.35
C VAL A 84 53.28 -37.21 6.70
N SER A 85 52.97 -37.74 5.52
CA SER A 85 51.66 -37.57 4.89
C SER A 85 50.60 -38.42 5.61
N LEU A 86 49.79 -37.79 6.45
CA LEU A 86 48.69 -38.45 7.17
C LEU A 86 47.63 -39.04 6.22
N ASN A 87 47.52 -38.52 4.99
CA ASN A 87 46.62 -39.07 3.96
C ASN A 87 47.09 -40.45 3.48
N ASP A 88 48.38 -40.57 3.16
CA ASP A 88 48.96 -41.82 2.66
C ASP A 88 48.99 -42.90 3.75
N CYS A 89 49.22 -42.49 5.00
CA CYS A 89 49.14 -43.37 6.16
C CYS A 89 47.73 -43.93 6.37
N ARG A 90 46.69 -43.10 6.25
CA ARG A 90 45.29 -43.56 6.40
C ARG A 90 44.89 -44.53 5.29
N ALA A 91 45.35 -44.28 4.05
CA ALA A 91 45.10 -45.17 2.92
C ALA A 91 45.74 -46.55 3.09
N THR A 92 46.89 -46.62 3.78
CA THR A 92 47.68 -47.86 3.93
C THR A 92 47.35 -48.63 5.22
N LEU A 93 47.17 -47.94 6.34
CA LEU A 93 47.03 -48.54 7.67
C LEU A 93 45.57 -48.70 8.13
N THR A 94 44.61 -48.09 7.43
CA THR A 94 43.16 -48.21 7.70
C THR A 94 42.78 -48.07 9.18
N PRO A 95 43.11 -46.95 9.85
CA PRO A 95 42.78 -46.76 11.26
C PRO A 95 41.27 -46.67 11.50
N SER A 96 40.81 -47.00 12.72
CA SER A 96 39.39 -46.94 13.09
C SER A 96 38.84 -45.50 12.99
N GLY A 97 37.59 -45.34 12.58
CA GLY A 97 36.95 -44.02 12.38
C GLY A 97 36.87 -43.13 13.63
N ALA A 98 37.14 -43.67 14.82
CA ALA A 98 37.18 -42.93 16.09
C ALA A 98 38.56 -42.34 16.43
N ALA A 99 39.60 -42.65 15.64
CA ALA A 99 41.00 -42.30 15.94
C ALA A 99 41.36 -40.87 15.45
N TRP A 100 40.88 -39.86 16.19
CA TRP A 100 41.04 -38.44 15.84
C TRP A 100 42.50 -37.99 15.64
N TRP A 101 43.47 -38.66 16.24
CA TRP A 101 44.91 -38.35 16.11
C TRP A 101 45.49 -38.62 14.72
N TRP A 102 44.79 -39.36 13.85
CA TRP A 102 45.13 -39.51 12.44
C TRP A 102 44.59 -38.36 11.55
N SER A 103 43.87 -37.40 12.13
CA SER A 103 43.26 -36.25 11.45
C SER A 103 43.66 -34.92 12.10
N LEU A 104 44.92 -34.81 12.52
CA LEU A 104 45.48 -33.57 13.08
C LEU A 104 45.65 -32.53 11.96
N GLU A 105 44.74 -31.55 11.88
CA GLU A 105 44.90 -30.41 10.97
C GLU A 105 45.86 -29.37 11.58
N PRO A 106 46.80 -28.79 10.79
CA PRO A 106 47.65 -27.72 11.29
C PRO A 106 46.81 -26.48 11.64
N PRO A 107 47.14 -25.74 12.72
CA PRO A 107 46.49 -24.46 12.98
C PRO A 107 46.73 -23.52 11.79
N ALA A 108 45.65 -22.92 11.28
CA ALA A 108 45.71 -22.03 10.12
C ALA A 108 46.80 -20.95 10.34
N PRO A 109 47.61 -20.61 9.31
CA PRO A 109 48.64 -19.61 9.45
C PRO A 109 48.04 -18.28 9.91
N PRO A 110 48.72 -17.51 10.79
CA PRO A 110 48.22 -16.21 11.20
C PRO A 110 48.12 -15.30 9.97
N THR A 111 46.90 -15.07 9.50
CA THR A 111 46.61 -14.05 8.48
C THR A 111 47.15 -12.73 9.00
N LYS A 112 48.02 -12.07 8.23
CA LYS A 112 48.49 -10.71 8.53
C LYS A 112 47.26 -9.82 8.72
N VAL A 113 46.95 -9.49 9.97
CA VAL A 113 45.85 -8.59 10.32
C VAL A 113 46.27 -7.21 9.82
N TYR A 114 45.71 -6.77 8.70
CA TYR A 114 45.86 -5.38 8.27
C TYR A 114 45.06 -4.52 9.26
N LYS A 115 45.58 -3.35 9.66
CA LYS A 115 44.92 -2.49 10.68
C LYS A 115 43.48 -2.09 10.30
N GLN A 116 43.13 -2.14 9.01
CA GLN A 116 41.79 -1.87 8.49
C GLN A 116 40.80 -3.03 8.72
N ASP A 117 41.26 -4.29 8.82
CA ASP A 117 40.40 -5.46 9.10
C ASP A 117 39.78 -5.40 10.51
N GLN A 118 40.30 -4.55 11.39
CA GLN A 118 39.74 -4.34 12.74
C GLN A 118 38.34 -3.71 12.70
N PHE A 119 37.98 -3.04 11.61
CA PHE A 119 36.67 -2.40 11.44
C PHE A 119 35.70 -3.20 10.56
N ASP A 120 36.10 -4.37 10.04
CA ASP A 120 35.24 -5.21 9.19
C ASP A 120 33.93 -5.59 9.88
N TRP A 121 33.94 -5.77 11.20
CA TRP A 121 32.72 -6.05 11.95
C TRP A 121 31.71 -4.89 11.89
N VAL A 122 32.19 -3.64 11.84
CA VAL A 122 31.34 -2.44 11.72
C VAL A 122 30.73 -2.38 10.33
N TRP A 123 31.53 -2.56 9.29
CA TRP A 123 31.06 -2.54 7.90
C TRP A 123 30.06 -3.67 7.63
N ASN A 124 30.30 -4.87 8.17
CA ASN A 124 29.37 -5.98 8.08
C ASN A 124 28.05 -5.70 8.82
N LEU A 125 28.09 -5.09 10.01
CA LEU A 125 26.91 -4.68 10.76
C LEU A 125 26.08 -3.62 10.01
N LEU A 126 26.76 -2.62 9.44
CA LEU A 126 26.13 -1.58 8.61
C LEU A 126 25.51 -2.17 7.34
N THR A 127 26.20 -3.09 6.69
CA THR A 127 25.72 -3.82 5.51
C THR A 127 24.41 -4.54 5.82
N VAL A 128 24.36 -5.32 6.90
CA VAL A 128 23.15 -6.03 7.34
C VAL A 128 22.01 -5.03 7.60
N THR A 129 22.31 -3.92 8.27
CA THR A 129 21.32 -2.87 8.56
C THR A 129 20.75 -2.27 7.28
N CYS A 130 21.61 -1.90 6.32
CA CYS A 130 21.19 -1.38 5.01
C CYS A 130 20.31 -2.38 4.25
N LEU A 131 20.67 -3.67 4.26
CA LEU A 131 19.90 -4.71 3.59
C LEU A 131 18.51 -4.91 4.23
N VAL A 132 18.41 -4.86 5.56
CA VAL A 132 17.13 -4.94 6.28
C VAL A 132 16.20 -3.78 5.90
N PHE A 133 16.70 -2.54 5.95
CA PHE A 133 15.91 -1.37 5.54
C PHE A 133 15.54 -1.42 4.06
N SER A 134 16.48 -1.83 3.19
CA SER A 134 16.22 -1.95 1.76
C SER A 134 15.14 -2.99 1.46
N ALA A 135 15.16 -4.15 2.13
CA ALA A 135 14.12 -5.16 2.02
C ALA A 135 12.75 -4.64 2.48
N SER A 136 12.71 -3.84 3.54
CA SER A 136 11.49 -3.18 4.01
C SER A 136 10.91 -2.24 2.95
N PHE A 137 11.72 -1.33 2.39
CA PHE A 137 11.28 -0.41 1.33
C PHE A 137 10.88 -1.14 0.05
N ALA A 138 11.62 -2.18 -0.34
CA ALA A 138 11.28 -3.02 -1.48
C ALA A 138 9.93 -3.71 -1.29
N THR A 139 9.62 -4.20 -0.08
CA THR A 139 8.33 -4.82 0.23
C THR A 139 7.18 -3.80 0.14
N HIS A 140 7.37 -2.60 0.68
CA HIS A 140 6.37 -1.52 0.57
C HIS A 140 6.12 -1.13 -0.90
N THR A 141 7.18 -0.95 -1.67
CA THR A 141 7.13 -0.65 -3.11
C THR A 141 6.45 -1.77 -3.90
N ALA A 142 6.79 -3.04 -3.63
CA ALA A 142 6.22 -4.17 -4.35
C ALA A 142 4.71 -4.31 -4.14
N ARG A 143 4.21 -4.01 -2.93
CA ARG A 143 2.76 -4.00 -2.65
C ARG A 143 2.03 -2.96 -3.50
N ALA A 144 2.58 -1.75 -3.62
CA ALA A 144 1.98 -0.66 -4.39
C ALA A 144 1.86 -0.94 -5.91
N PHE A 145 2.66 -1.86 -6.46
CA PHE A 145 2.61 -2.20 -7.88
C PHE A 145 1.86 -3.51 -8.20
N SER A 146 1.37 -4.24 -7.19
CA SER A 146 0.72 -5.54 -7.41
C SER A 146 -0.81 -5.44 -7.37
N THR A 147 -1.44 -5.42 -8.55
CA THR A 147 -2.88 -5.17 -8.71
C THR A 147 -3.81 -6.34 -8.38
N GLN A 148 -3.28 -7.52 -8.01
CA GLN A 148 -4.04 -8.69 -7.56
C GLN A 148 -3.08 -9.56 -6.78
N GLY A 149 -3.11 -9.43 -5.44
CA GLY A 149 -2.45 -10.31 -4.47
C GLY A 149 -1.28 -11.12 -5.02
N PHE A 150 -0.11 -10.50 -5.21
CA PHE A 150 1.11 -11.29 -5.08
C PHE A 150 1.01 -11.95 -3.71
N ASP A 151 0.88 -13.28 -3.66
CA ASP A 151 0.96 -14.07 -2.43
C ASP A 151 2.42 -14.08 -1.95
N LEU A 152 2.86 -12.87 -1.62
CA LEU A 152 4.07 -12.60 -0.93
C LEU A 152 3.96 -13.22 0.47
N MET A 153 2.77 -13.45 1.03
CA MET A 153 2.65 -14.27 2.24
C MET A 153 3.05 -15.73 2.00
N GLY A 154 2.79 -16.34 0.84
CA GLY A 154 3.35 -17.65 0.48
C GLY A 154 4.85 -17.64 0.22
N THR A 155 5.37 -16.55 -0.37
CA THR A 155 6.78 -16.44 -0.78
C THR A 155 7.70 -15.81 0.29
N ILE A 156 7.13 -15.10 1.27
CA ILE A 156 7.75 -14.42 2.42
C ILE A 156 7.26 -15.03 3.77
N SER A 157 6.28 -15.93 3.83
CA SER A 157 6.04 -16.68 5.10
C SER A 157 7.22 -17.56 5.50
N THR A 158 8.08 -17.93 4.55
CA THR A 158 9.41 -18.50 4.81
C THR A 158 10.40 -17.49 5.44
N ILE A 159 10.09 -16.19 5.38
CA ILE A 159 10.93 -15.08 5.84
C ILE A 159 10.43 -14.53 7.19
N THR A 160 9.15 -14.68 7.56
CA THR A 160 8.59 -14.04 8.77
C THR A 160 8.72 -14.85 10.07
N GLN A 161 8.87 -16.18 10.04
CA GLN A 161 9.03 -16.99 11.26
C GLN A 161 10.49 -17.11 11.73
N GLY A 162 11.17 -15.97 11.89
CA GLY A 162 12.49 -15.88 12.53
C GLY A 162 13.70 -16.23 11.65
N ALA A 163 13.49 -16.76 10.44
CA ALA A 163 14.55 -17.08 9.48
C ALA A 163 14.88 -15.94 8.49
N GLY A 164 14.08 -14.86 8.40
CA GLY A 164 14.28 -13.78 7.44
C GLY A 164 15.55 -12.96 7.65
N VAL A 165 15.97 -12.79 8.91
CA VAL A 165 17.30 -12.24 9.22
C VAL A 165 18.39 -13.19 8.72
N ALA A 166 18.18 -14.51 8.75
CA ALA A 166 19.16 -15.47 8.24
C ALA A 166 19.20 -15.57 6.70
N LEU A 167 18.18 -15.11 5.95
CA LEU A 167 18.25 -15.09 4.48
C LEU A 167 18.87 -13.79 3.96
N VAL A 168 18.57 -12.64 4.59
CA VAL A 168 19.14 -11.34 4.20
C VAL A 168 20.50 -11.09 4.86
N ALA A 169 20.67 -11.49 6.13
CA ALA A 169 22.00 -11.51 6.76
C ALA A 169 22.78 -12.76 6.34
N GLY A 170 22.21 -13.97 6.39
CA GLY A 170 22.93 -15.19 6.00
C GLY A 170 23.08 -15.39 4.49
N GLY A 171 22.30 -14.75 3.62
CA GLY A 171 22.53 -14.81 2.16
C GLY A 171 23.86 -14.19 1.73
N ALA A 172 24.37 -13.20 2.47
CA ALA A 172 25.71 -12.62 2.29
C ALA A 172 26.74 -13.18 3.31
N LEU A 173 26.29 -13.64 4.49
CA LEU A 173 27.14 -14.17 5.57
C LEU A 173 27.32 -15.70 5.56
N THR A 174 26.62 -16.46 4.71
CA THR A 174 26.86 -17.90 4.51
C THR A 174 28.06 -18.11 3.58
N ASP A 175 28.74 -19.25 3.70
CA ASP A 175 29.90 -19.57 2.85
C ASP A 175 29.58 -19.54 1.35
N LYS A 176 28.33 -19.83 0.97
CA LYS A 176 27.87 -19.71 -0.42
C LYS A 176 27.68 -18.26 -0.84
N GLY A 177 27.06 -17.45 0.02
CA GLY A 177 26.89 -16.02 -0.16
C GLY A 177 28.20 -15.28 -0.34
N ARG A 178 29.12 -15.50 0.62
CA ARG A 178 30.44 -14.85 0.65
C ARG A 178 31.25 -15.17 -0.61
N LYS A 179 31.21 -16.42 -1.10
CA LYS A 179 31.85 -16.79 -2.38
C LYS A 179 31.26 -16.09 -3.60
N VAL A 180 29.94 -15.90 -3.65
CA VAL A 180 29.30 -15.15 -4.74
C VAL A 180 29.74 -13.69 -4.70
N THR A 181 29.69 -13.05 -3.54
CA THR A 181 30.12 -11.65 -3.37
C THR A 181 31.61 -11.50 -3.70
N GLU A 182 32.47 -12.38 -3.20
CA GLU A 182 33.90 -12.39 -3.51
C GLU A 182 34.16 -12.56 -5.01
N ASN A 183 33.43 -13.44 -5.70
CA ASN A 183 33.56 -13.62 -7.14
C ASN A 183 33.17 -12.35 -7.92
N VAL A 184 32.10 -11.67 -7.50
CA VAL A 184 31.69 -10.39 -8.09
C VAL A 184 32.73 -9.30 -7.82
N LEU A 185 33.23 -9.19 -6.58
CA LEU A 185 34.25 -8.20 -6.21
C LEU A 185 35.58 -8.43 -6.96
N ARG A 186 35.96 -9.71 -7.15
CA ARG A 186 37.11 -10.09 -7.99
C ARG A 186 36.91 -9.73 -9.46
N SER A 187 35.70 -9.94 -9.98
CA SER A 187 35.38 -9.55 -11.37
C SER A 187 35.47 -8.04 -11.60
N LEU A 188 35.24 -7.24 -10.56
CA LEU A 188 35.39 -5.79 -10.55
C LEU A 188 36.80 -5.32 -10.17
N ASN A 189 37.74 -6.26 -10.02
CA ASN A 189 39.16 -6.01 -9.73
C ASN A 189 39.42 -5.23 -8.42
N ILE A 190 38.56 -5.43 -7.41
CA ILE A 190 38.68 -4.75 -6.11
C ILE A 190 39.71 -5.48 -5.23
N PRO A 191 40.66 -4.78 -4.58
CA PRO A 191 41.62 -5.40 -3.66
C PRO A 191 40.92 -6.05 -2.46
N HIS A 192 41.45 -7.18 -1.99
CA HIS A 192 40.88 -7.95 -0.87
C HIS A 192 40.72 -7.15 0.43
N VAL A 193 41.56 -6.13 0.64
CA VAL A 193 41.53 -5.24 1.82
C VAL A 193 40.23 -4.41 1.89
N PHE A 194 39.54 -4.20 0.76
CA PHE A 194 38.36 -3.35 0.68
C PHE A 194 37.05 -4.14 0.47
N TYR A 195 37.04 -5.45 0.70
CA TYR A 195 35.84 -6.26 0.46
C TYR A 195 34.66 -5.87 1.35
N ALA A 196 34.89 -5.60 2.64
CA ALA A 196 33.85 -5.17 3.55
C ALA A 196 33.29 -3.78 3.18
N GLU A 197 34.18 -2.83 2.86
CA GLU A 197 33.82 -1.47 2.43
C GLU A 197 33.05 -1.46 1.10
N ALA A 198 33.49 -2.26 0.12
CA ALA A 198 32.82 -2.38 -1.17
C ALA A 198 31.43 -3.01 -1.03
N THR A 199 31.29 -4.06 -0.21
CA THR A 199 30.01 -4.72 0.05
C THR A 199 29.02 -3.77 0.74
N PHE A 200 29.51 -2.98 1.70
CA PHE A 200 28.73 -1.90 2.28
C PHE A 200 28.32 -0.86 1.22
N GLY A 201 29.24 -0.44 0.34
CA GLY A 201 28.95 0.49 -0.75
C GLY A 201 27.82 0.02 -1.67
N PHE A 202 27.83 -1.25 -2.07
CA PHE A 202 26.72 -1.84 -2.85
C PHE A 202 25.41 -1.89 -2.07
N SER A 203 25.46 -2.22 -0.78
CA SER A 203 24.27 -2.28 0.07
C SER A 203 23.69 -0.89 0.33
N ALA A 204 24.54 0.13 0.48
CA ALA A 204 24.14 1.52 0.58
C ALA A 204 23.56 2.05 -0.74
N LEU A 205 24.12 1.65 -1.89
CA LEU A 205 23.54 1.94 -3.22
C LEU A 205 22.16 1.30 -3.37
N LEU A 206 22.01 0.03 -2.98
CA LEU A 206 20.73 -0.68 -3.01
C LEU A 206 19.70 -0.01 -2.09
N LEU A 207 20.10 0.37 -0.87
CA LEU A 207 19.25 1.14 0.03
C LEU A 207 18.87 2.49 -0.59
N GLY A 208 19.82 3.22 -1.16
CA GLY A 208 19.57 4.51 -1.80
C GLY A 208 18.59 4.40 -2.97
N THR A 209 18.77 3.40 -3.84
CA THR A 209 17.86 3.16 -4.98
C THR A 209 16.46 2.76 -4.51
N THR A 210 16.33 1.83 -3.55
CA THR A 210 15.03 1.43 -2.99
C THR A 210 14.34 2.57 -2.24
N PHE A 211 15.09 3.38 -1.50
CA PHE A 211 14.59 4.57 -0.83
C PHE A 211 14.10 5.64 -1.83
N LEU A 212 14.86 5.89 -2.90
CA LEU A 212 14.47 6.83 -3.96
C LEU A 212 13.20 6.37 -4.70
N LEU A 213 13.08 5.07 -5.00
CA LEU A 213 11.88 4.51 -5.60
C LEU A 213 10.68 4.65 -4.66
N ASN A 214 10.85 4.26 -3.39
CA ASN A 214 9.80 4.35 -2.38
C ASN A 214 9.34 5.80 -2.16
N SER A 215 10.28 6.75 -2.14
CA SER A 215 10.00 8.18 -1.97
C SER A 215 9.29 8.80 -3.18
N ASN A 216 9.39 8.18 -4.36
CA ASN A 216 8.68 8.64 -5.56
C ASN A 216 7.33 7.92 -5.78
N LEU A 217 6.93 6.95 -4.93
CA LEU A 217 5.64 6.25 -5.06
C LEU A 217 4.45 7.21 -5.01
N ALA A 218 4.46 8.16 -4.07
CA ALA A 218 3.40 9.17 -3.96
C ALA A 218 3.21 9.93 -5.29
N LYS A 219 4.31 10.38 -5.92
CA LYS A 219 4.25 11.07 -7.22
C LYS A 219 3.69 10.19 -8.35
N VAL A 220 3.92 8.88 -8.27
CA VAL A 220 3.32 7.92 -9.21
C VAL A 220 1.81 7.84 -8.97
N GLY A 221 1.38 7.78 -7.71
CA GLY A 221 -0.01 7.91 -7.28
C GLY A 221 -0.68 9.17 -7.85
N ASP A 222 -0.10 10.35 -7.62
CA ASP A 222 -0.60 11.64 -8.14
C ASP A 222 -0.78 11.62 -9.65
N THR A 223 0.12 10.94 -10.36
CA THR A 223 0.07 10.83 -11.82
C THR A 223 -1.13 10.00 -12.27
N TYR A 224 -1.45 8.92 -11.55
CA TYR A 224 -2.65 8.13 -11.80
C TYR A 224 -3.92 8.89 -11.43
N GLN A 225 -3.92 9.64 -10.33
CA GLN A 225 -5.03 10.49 -9.92
C GLN A 225 -5.33 11.56 -10.98
N ARG A 226 -4.33 12.33 -11.42
CA ARG A 226 -4.50 13.33 -12.49
C ARG A 226 -4.99 12.74 -13.81
N GLN A 227 -4.62 11.49 -14.12
CA GLN A 227 -5.18 10.78 -15.28
C GLN A 227 -6.65 10.42 -15.06
N GLY A 228 -6.99 10.00 -13.84
CA GLY A 228 -8.37 9.79 -13.39
C GLY A 228 -9.21 11.05 -13.55
N ASP A 229 -8.73 12.20 -13.07
CA ASP A 229 -9.44 13.48 -13.14
C ASP A 229 -9.77 13.87 -14.59
N ARG A 230 -8.79 13.74 -15.49
CA ARG A 230 -9.01 14.00 -16.93
C ARG A 230 -10.04 13.07 -17.53
N LEU A 231 -10.01 11.78 -17.17
CA LEU A 231 -10.97 10.79 -17.69
C LEU A 231 -12.36 10.99 -17.11
N LEU A 232 -12.45 11.40 -15.84
CA LEU A 232 -13.70 11.77 -15.18
C LEU A 232 -14.34 12.97 -15.89
N ASN A 233 -13.55 14.01 -16.16
CA ASN A 233 -14.02 15.18 -16.92
C ASN A 233 -14.43 14.85 -18.36
N GLN A 234 -13.87 13.78 -18.94
CA GLN A 234 -14.28 13.27 -20.26
C GLN A 234 -15.50 12.35 -20.21
N GLY A 235 -16.12 12.16 -19.04
CA GLY A 235 -17.25 11.23 -18.83
C GLY A 235 -16.87 9.75 -18.92
N ASN A 236 -15.57 9.41 -18.94
CA ASN A 236 -15.10 8.04 -19.04
C ASN A 236 -14.95 7.38 -17.66
N LEU A 237 -16.08 7.21 -16.98
CA LEU A 237 -16.19 6.82 -15.58
C LEU A 237 -15.51 5.48 -15.27
N LEU A 238 -15.68 4.48 -16.14
CA LEU A 238 -15.10 3.15 -15.92
C LEU A 238 -13.57 3.16 -15.97
N ILE A 239 -12.97 3.96 -16.87
CA ILE A 239 -11.51 4.07 -16.94
C ILE A 239 -11.01 5.00 -15.84
N ALA A 240 -11.73 6.08 -15.51
CA ALA A 240 -11.43 6.94 -14.38
C ALA A 240 -11.35 6.14 -13.07
N ARG A 241 -12.35 5.30 -12.78
CA ARG A 241 -12.36 4.40 -11.62
C ARG A 241 -11.11 3.52 -11.56
N LYS A 242 -10.74 2.88 -12.66
CA LYS A 242 -9.53 2.03 -12.73
C LYS A 242 -8.26 2.82 -12.45
N LYS A 243 -8.19 4.09 -12.85
CA LYS A 243 -7.05 4.97 -12.59
C LYS A 243 -6.99 5.39 -11.12
N TYR A 244 -8.13 5.74 -10.52
CA TYR A 244 -8.19 6.08 -9.11
C TYR A 244 -7.89 4.88 -8.20
N LEU A 245 -8.44 3.69 -8.48
CA LEU A 245 -8.09 2.47 -7.74
C LEU A 245 -6.59 2.19 -7.81
N ARG A 246 -5.97 2.42 -8.98
CA ARG A 246 -4.53 2.29 -9.13
C ARG A 246 -3.73 3.37 -8.40
N ALA A 247 -4.26 4.58 -8.24
CA ALA A 247 -3.65 5.61 -7.41
C ALA A 247 -3.71 5.22 -5.92
N MET A 248 -4.79 4.57 -5.50
CA MET A 248 -5.03 4.15 -4.11
C MET A 248 -4.06 3.06 -3.64
N ASP A 249 -3.50 2.29 -4.58
CA ASP A 249 -2.42 1.34 -4.32
C ASP A 249 -1.11 2.04 -3.88
N PHE A 250 -0.92 3.32 -4.23
CA PHE A 250 0.27 4.10 -3.88
C PHE A 250 0.07 5.01 -2.66
N ASP A 251 -1.15 5.52 -2.45
CA ASP A 251 -1.57 6.26 -1.26
C ASP A 251 -3.01 5.88 -0.88
N THR A 252 -3.14 5.09 0.19
CA THR A 252 -4.42 4.49 0.58
C THR A 252 -5.30 5.42 1.42
N ASN A 253 -4.80 6.60 1.85
CA ASN A 253 -5.54 7.50 2.73
C ASN A 253 -5.55 8.96 2.25
N ASP A 254 -5.43 9.18 0.94
CA ASP A 254 -5.71 10.48 0.33
C ASP A 254 -7.23 10.71 0.32
N GLU A 255 -7.67 11.66 1.14
CA GLU A 255 -9.08 12.09 1.24
C GLU A 255 -9.62 12.51 -0.13
N THR A 256 -8.83 13.24 -0.92
CA THR A 256 -9.24 13.72 -2.25
C THR A 256 -9.52 12.55 -3.20
N LEU A 257 -8.67 11.52 -3.15
CA LEU A 257 -8.82 10.32 -3.96
C LEU A 257 -10.05 9.50 -3.55
N LEU A 258 -10.29 9.37 -2.24
CA LEU A 258 -11.48 8.70 -1.71
C LEU A 258 -12.76 9.41 -2.16
N LEU A 259 -12.81 10.74 -2.11
CA LEU A 259 -13.95 11.50 -2.62
C LEU A 259 -14.16 11.32 -4.13
N ALA A 260 -13.08 11.36 -4.91
CA ALA A 260 -13.15 11.13 -6.36
C ALA A 260 -13.64 9.71 -6.69
N LEU A 261 -13.23 8.70 -5.92
CA LEU A 261 -13.77 7.34 -6.01
C LEU A 261 -15.24 7.28 -5.62
N GLY A 262 -15.66 8.04 -4.60
CA GLY A 262 -17.06 8.22 -4.22
C GLY A 262 -17.89 8.78 -5.36
N ASP A 263 -17.44 9.90 -5.96
CA ASP A 263 -18.11 10.55 -7.09
C ASP A 263 -18.21 9.63 -8.30
N VAL A 264 -17.13 8.95 -8.68
CA VAL A 264 -17.15 8.01 -9.81
C VAL A 264 -18.07 6.82 -9.54
N SER A 265 -18.02 6.24 -8.34
CA SER A 265 -18.87 5.10 -7.97
C SER A 265 -20.33 5.51 -7.98
N GLN A 266 -20.64 6.70 -7.45
CA GLN A 266 -21.98 7.26 -7.53
C GLN A 266 -22.39 7.49 -8.99
N GLN A 267 -21.59 8.12 -9.84
CA GLN A 267 -21.97 8.32 -11.24
C GLN A 267 -22.12 6.99 -12.02
N LEU A 268 -21.49 5.91 -11.56
CA LEU A 268 -21.65 4.57 -12.12
C LEU A 268 -22.92 3.84 -11.67
N GLY A 269 -23.57 4.30 -10.60
CA GLY A 269 -24.72 3.62 -9.97
C GLY A 269 -24.35 2.77 -8.74
N ASP A 270 -23.06 2.68 -8.38
CA ASP A 270 -22.57 1.83 -7.29
C ASP A 270 -22.72 2.57 -5.94
N LEU A 271 -23.96 2.85 -5.54
CA LEU A 271 -24.29 3.72 -4.39
C LEU A 271 -23.73 3.22 -3.04
N ASP A 272 -23.67 1.90 -2.82
CA ASP A 272 -23.10 1.32 -1.59
C ASP A 272 -21.59 1.57 -1.48
N GLU A 273 -20.89 1.46 -2.61
CA GLU A 273 -19.45 1.69 -2.67
C GLU A 273 -19.14 3.18 -2.56
N ALA A 274 -19.95 4.02 -3.21
CA ALA A 274 -19.88 5.46 -3.06
C ALA A 274 -20.05 5.91 -1.61
N GLU A 275 -21.02 5.34 -0.88
CA GLU A 275 -21.21 5.63 0.54
C GLU A 275 -19.96 5.29 1.36
N THR A 276 -19.35 4.14 1.06
CA THR A 276 -18.15 3.67 1.75
C THR A 276 -17.00 4.64 1.53
N TYR A 277 -16.75 5.03 0.27
CA TYR A 277 -15.67 5.97 -0.05
C TYR A 277 -15.92 7.37 0.51
N TYR A 278 -17.14 7.90 0.41
CA TYR A 278 -17.46 9.19 1.03
C TYR A 278 -17.28 9.15 2.54
N ARG A 279 -17.68 8.07 3.23
CA ARG A 279 -17.46 7.95 4.68
C ARG A 279 -15.99 7.84 5.06
N GLN A 280 -15.16 7.21 4.22
CA GLN A 280 -13.72 7.09 4.46
C GLN A 280 -12.99 8.40 4.17
N GLY A 281 -13.35 9.09 3.09
CA GLY A 281 -12.76 10.37 2.69
C GLY A 281 -13.31 11.58 3.46
N MET A 282 -14.42 11.44 4.16
CA MET A 282 -15.02 12.52 4.97
C MET A 282 -14.31 12.61 6.32
N ALA A 283 -13.24 13.40 6.39
CA ALA A 283 -12.80 14.01 7.63
C ALA A 283 -13.78 15.11 8.07
N LEU A 284 -13.75 15.52 9.34
CA LEU A 284 -14.56 16.60 9.91
C LEU A 284 -14.21 18.00 9.36
N ASP A 285 -13.93 18.16 8.06
CA ASP A 285 -13.80 19.46 7.39
C ASP A 285 -14.10 19.48 5.89
N GLU A 286 -14.40 18.31 5.31
CA GLU A 286 -14.49 18.20 3.86
C GLU A 286 -15.93 18.35 3.35
N THR A 287 -16.24 19.55 2.85
CA THR A 287 -17.57 19.92 2.34
C THR A 287 -18.03 19.08 1.16
N THR A 288 -17.10 18.71 0.28
CA THR A 288 -17.35 17.87 -0.90
C THR A 288 -17.88 16.49 -0.49
N GLY A 289 -17.25 15.87 0.52
CA GLY A 289 -17.67 14.57 1.05
C GLY A 289 -19.03 14.61 1.73
N MET A 290 -19.31 15.65 2.51
CA MET A 290 -20.63 15.85 3.13
C MET A 290 -21.72 15.99 2.07
N ASN A 291 -21.49 16.81 1.05
CA ASN A 291 -22.42 17.02 -0.05
C ASN A 291 -22.66 15.73 -0.85
N GLY A 292 -21.58 15.04 -1.22
CA GLY A 292 -21.64 13.76 -1.94
C GLY A 292 -22.37 12.68 -1.16
N LEU A 293 -22.14 12.59 0.15
CA LEU A 293 -22.83 11.65 1.04
C LEU A 293 -24.32 11.97 1.20
N ALA A 294 -24.68 13.25 1.36
CA ALA A 294 -26.08 13.67 1.41
C ALA A 294 -26.84 13.27 0.14
N ARG A 295 -26.27 13.59 -1.02
CA ARG A 295 -26.80 13.17 -2.33
C ARG A 295 -26.91 11.65 -2.41
N ASN A 296 -25.88 10.92 -1.98
CA ASN A 296 -25.87 9.46 -2.02
C ASN A 296 -26.98 8.82 -1.20
N LEU A 297 -27.25 9.35 0.00
CA LEU A 297 -28.31 8.86 0.87
C LEU A 297 -29.70 9.05 0.24
N VAL A 298 -29.93 10.21 -0.37
CA VAL A 298 -31.19 10.51 -1.08
C VAL A 298 -31.35 9.57 -2.28
N LEU A 299 -30.31 9.42 -3.10
CA LEU A 299 -30.33 8.54 -4.28
C LEU A 299 -30.60 7.07 -3.91
N LYS A 300 -30.03 6.57 -2.80
CA LYS A 300 -30.27 5.18 -2.35
C LYS A 300 -31.72 4.91 -1.98
N GLU A 301 -32.35 5.84 -1.26
CA GLU A 301 -33.77 5.71 -0.91
C GLU A 301 -34.66 5.79 -2.15
N ILE A 302 -34.33 6.70 -3.07
CA ILE A 302 -35.03 6.86 -4.33
C ILE A 302 -34.90 5.61 -5.20
N GLU A 303 -33.71 5.02 -5.33
CA GLU A 303 -33.51 3.77 -6.08
C GLU A 303 -34.35 2.63 -5.49
N ALA A 304 -34.45 2.56 -4.17
CA ALA A 304 -35.19 1.51 -3.48
C ALA A 304 -36.72 1.67 -3.57
N LYS A 305 -37.23 2.91 -3.49
CA LYS A 305 -38.68 3.20 -3.38
C LYS A 305 -39.30 3.74 -4.67
N GLY A 306 -38.47 4.26 -5.57
CA GLY A 306 -38.88 5.18 -6.60
C GLY A 306 -39.34 6.51 -6.00
N TRP A 307 -39.61 7.46 -6.88
CA TRP A 307 -40.08 8.79 -6.50
C TRP A 307 -41.57 8.87 -6.15
N ASN A 308 -42.31 7.77 -6.28
CA ASN A 308 -43.74 7.75 -5.96
C ASN A 308 -44.01 7.74 -4.46
N ALA A 309 -42.99 7.49 -3.63
CA ALA A 309 -43.10 7.47 -2.19
C ALA A 309 -42.04 8.40 -1.58
N SER A 310 -42.38 9.03 -0.45
CA SER A 310 -41.42 9.87 0.28
C SER A 310 -40.27 9.03 0.84
N ILE A 311 -39.07 9.59 0.85
CA ILE A 311 -37.93 9.00 1.55
C ILE A 311 -38.18 8.89 3.06
N ASP A 312 -37.42 8.02 3.73
CA ASP A 312 -37.53 7.86 5.18
C ASP A 312 -37.13 9.15 5.91
N GLU A 313 -37.87 9.51 6.95
CA GLU A 313 -37.65 10.75 7.72
C GLU A 313 -36.25 10.80 8.33
N LEU A 314 -35.71 9.67 8.81
CA LEU A 314 -34.35 9.61 9.35
C LEU A 314 -33.32 9.88 8.25
N THR A 315 -33.53 9.33 7.05
CA THR A 315 -32.64 9.57 5.91
C THR A 315 -32.70 11.03 5.46
N ALA A 316 -33.90 11.63 5.39
CA ALA A 316 -34.09 13.04 5.08
C ALA A 316 -33.33 13.94 6.05
N ARG A 317 -33.52 13.74 7.36
CA ARG A 317 -32.84 14.51 8.42
C ARG A 317 -31.32 14.35 8.36
N ARG A 318 -30.81 13.14 8.03
CA ARG A 318 -29.37 12.90 7.88
C ARG A 318 -28.80 13.64 6.68
N ALA A 319 -29.48 13.59 5.53
CA ALA A 319 -29.06 14.31 4.33
C ALA A 319 -29.07 15.82 4.58
N GLU A 320 -30.13 16.34 5.20
CA GLU A 320 -30.23 17.75 5.59
C GLU A 320 -29.07 18.17 6.51
N PHE A 321 -28.78 17.38 7.53
CA PHE A 321 -27.65 17.64 8.43
C PHE A 321 -26.32 17.79 7.66
N TYR A 322 -26.02 16.90 6.72
CA TYR A 322 -24.79 16.97 5.94
C TYR A 322 -24.76 18.19 4.99
N LEU A 323 -25.88 18.52 4.34
CA LEU A 323 -25.98 19.70 3.48
C LEU A 323 -25.78 21.01 4.27
N GLU A 324 -26.45 21.13 5.42
CA GLU A 324 -26.32 22.31 6.28
C GLU A 324 -24.91 22.40 6.90
N ALA A 325 -24.34 21.27 7.33
CA ALA A 325 -22.95 21.24 7.82
C ALA A 325 -21.94 21.67 6.74
N ALA A 326 -22.15 21.26 5.49
CA ALA A 326 -21.33 21.69 4.37
C ALA A 326 -21.49 23.19 4.09
N LEU A 327 -22.74 23.69 4.06
CA LEU A 327 -23.06 25.11 3.82
C LEU A 327 -22.42 26.05 4.86
N ILE A 328 -22.44 25.68 6.14
CA ILE A 328 -21.82 26.47 7.22
C ILE A 328 -20.31 26.64 7.02
N LYS A 329 -19.66 25.68 6.36
CA LYS A 329 -18.21 25.68 6.14
C LYS A 329 -17.79 26.43 4.87
N VAL A 330 -18.71 26.69 3.94
CA VAL A 330 -18.40 27.48 2.74
C VAL A 330 -18.19 28.95 3.15
N PRO A 331 -17.14 29.65 2.65
CA PRO A 331 -16.88 31.06 2.95
C PRO A 331 -18.11 31.94 2.78
N ASP A 332 -18.25 32.97 3.64
CA ASP A 332 -19.44 33.82 3.84
C ASP A 332 -20.47 33.81 2.70
N HIS A 333 -21.64 33.23 2.97
CA HIS A 333 -22.75 33.07 2.02
C HIS A 333 -23.10 34.33 1.27
N TYR A 334 -23.13 35.45 1.97
CA TYR A 334 -23.48 36.73 1.37
C TYR A 334 -22.41 37.25 0.43
N ALA A 335 -21.13 37.00 0.73
CA ALA A 335 -20.02 37.47 -0.09
C ALA A 335 -19.95 36.74 -1.43
N VAL A 336 -20.12 35.42 -1.45
CA VAL A 336 -20.06 34.65 -2.70
C VAL A 336 -21.28 34.91 -3.57
N ARG A 337 -22.47 35.02 -2.96
CA ARG A 337 -23.70 35.35 -3.70
C ARG A 337 -23.65 36.76 -4.30
N ASP A 338 -23.17 37.75 -3.53
CA ASP A 338 -22.98 39.12 -4.03
C ASP A 338 -21.96 39.15 -5.20
N ARG A 339 -20.87 38.38 -5.11
CA ARG A 339 -19.93 38.22 -6.24
C ARG A 339 -20.59 37.59 -7.46
N ALA A 340 -21.37 36.51 -7.28
CA ALA A 340 -22.08 35.84 -8.36
C ALA A 340 -23.04 36.82 -9.08
N LEU A 341 -23.84 37.58 -8.32
CA LEU A 341 -24.76 38.56 -8.89
C LEU A 341 -24.02 39.69 -9.63
N LYS A 342 -22.88 40.15 -9.11
CA LYS A 342 -22.04 41.15 -9.81
C LYS A 342 -21.45 40.65 -11.11
N LEU A 343 -21.16 39.35 -11.20
CA LEU A 343 -20.68 38.73 -12.45
C LEU A 343 -21.79 38.68 -13.51
N LEU A 344 -23.04 38.47 -13.07
CA LEU A 344 -24.21 38.40 -13.95
C LEU A 344 -24.76 39.77 -14.35
N ASP A 345 -24.36 40.84 -13.67
CA ASP A 345 -24.76 42.21 -14.00
C ASP A 345 -24.02 42.70 -15.25
N ALA A 346 -24.76 42.84 -16.37
CA ALA A 346 -24.22 43.27 -17.65
C ALA A 346 -23.62 44.69 -17.62
N ASP A 347 -24.08 45.53 -16.69
CA ASP A 347 -23.61 46.91 -16.52
C ASP A 347 -22.46 47.03 -15.50
N ALA A 348 -22.15 45.95 -14.77
CA ALA A 348 -21.05 45.94 -13.82
C ALA A 348 -19.69 45.94 -14.56
N PRO A 349 -18.70 46.70 -14.06
CA PRO A 349 -17.36 46.66 -14.63
C PRO A 349 -16.80 45.24 -14.47
N ARG A 350 -16.53 44.58 -15.61
CA ARG A 350 -16.03 43.20 -15.64
C ARG A 350 -14.77 43.10 -14.77
N PRO A 351 -14.79 42.30 -13.70
CA PRO A 351 -13.65 42.22 -12.80
C PRO A 351 -12.45 41.66 -13.55
N HIS A 352 -11.27 42.25 -13.37
CA HIS A 352 -10.05 41.54 -13.72
C HIS A 352 -9.94 40.32 -12.80
N PRO A 353 -9.74 39.12 -13.35
CA PRO A 353 -9.76 37.90 -12.55
C PRO A 353 -8.74 38.03 -11.42
N PRO A 354 -9.16 37.80 -10.15
CA PRO A 354 -8.24 37.86 -9.04
C PRO A 354 -7.16 36.77 -9.20
N ALA A 355 -6.02 36.94 -8.55
CA ALA A 355 -5.02 35.87 -8.39
C ALA A 355 -5.60 34.59 -7.72
N GLU A 356 -6.84 34.65 -7.22
CA GLU A 356 -7.63 33.58 -6.56
C GLU A 356 -8.78 33.04 -7.43
N LEU A 357 -8.68 33.13 -8.76
CA LEU A 357 -9.69 32.62 -9.70
C LEU A 357 -10.15 31.19 -9.39
N SER A 358 -9.19 30.27 -9.21
CA SER A 358 -9.47 28.85 -8.96
C SER A 358 -10.34 28.64 -7.72
N GLN A 359 -10.09 29.42 -6.66
CA GLN A 359 -10.88 29.32 -5.42
C GLN A 359 -12.31 29.82 -5.63
N THR A 360 -12.49 30.93 -6.36
CA THR A 360 -13.82 31.46 -6.67
C THR A 360 -14.65 30.48 -7.50
N LEU A 361 -14.03 29.85 -8.52
CA LEU A 361 -14.69 28.83 -9.32
C LEU A 361 -15.11 27.61 -8.48
N ASN A 362 -14.26 27.16 -7.56
CA ASN A 362 -14.58 26.05 -6.66
C ASN A 362 -15.72 26.40 -5.70
N ASP A 363 -15.75 27.63 -5.17
CA ASP A 363 -16.82 28.11 -4.30
C ASP A 363 -18.17 28.16 -5.04
N LEU A 364 -18.18 28.63 -6.29
CA LEU A 364 -19.38 28.65 -7.15
C LEU A 364 -19.88 27.22 -7.42
N LYS A 365 -19.01 26.31 -7.85
CA LYS A 365 -19.36 24.89 -8.09
C LYS A 365 -19.95 24.22 -6.86
N LEU A 366 -19.28 24.40 -5.71
CA LEU A 366 -19.72 23.80 -4.45
C LEU A 366 -21.10 24.32 -4.05
N ARG A 367 -21.34 25.64 -4.14
CA ARG A 367 -22.64 26.24 -3.80
C ARG A 367 -23.76 25.82 -4.73
N ALA A 368 -23.49 25.79 -6.03
CA ALA A 368 -24.44 25.28 -7.00
C ALA A 368 -24.82 23.83 -6.66
N SER A 369 -23.83 22.96 -6.43
CA SER A 369 -24.07 21.55 -6.12
C SER A 369 -24.80 21.32 -4.78
N LEU A 370 -24.53 22.14 -3.76
CA LEU A 370 -25.24 22.06 -2.46
C LEU A 370 -26.72 22.44 -2.60
N ASN A 371 -27.00 23.53 -3.32
CA ASN A 371 -28.37 23.98 -3.56
C ASN A 371 -29.14 23.01 -4.48
N LEU A 372 -28.47 22.46 -5.49
CA LEU A 372 -29.00 21.40 -6.34
C LEU A 372 -29.45 20.19 -5.51
N ASN A 373 -28.57 19.70 -4.63
CA ASN A 373 -28.85 18.54 -3.79
C ASN A 373 -29.90 18.84 -2.70
N LYS A 374 -29.97 20.08 -2.21
CA LYS A 374 -31.06 20.54 -1.33
C LYS A 374 -32.40 20.52 -2.03
N GLY A 375 -32.45 20.97 -3.30
CA GLY A 375 -33.66 20.88 -4.12
C GLY A 375 -34.11 19.43 -4.32
N LEU A 376 -33.19 18.54 -4.66
CA LEU A 376 -33.49 17.10 -4.80
C LEU A 376 -33.98 16.46 -3.49
N LEU A 377 -33.38 16.81 -2.35
CA LEU A 377 -33.84 16.35 -1.04
C LEU A 377 -35.27 16.80 -0.74
N ASN A 378 -35.63 18.04 -1.05
CA ASN A 378 -36.99 18.55 -0.86
C ASN A 378 -38.00 17.80 -1.73
N LEU A 379 -37.67 17.55 -3.00
CA LEU A 379 -38.52 16.75 -3.89
C LEU A 379 -38.71 15.31 -3.37
N ALA A 380 -37.63 14.69 -2.88
CA ALA A 380 -37.64 13.30 -2.45
C ALA A 380 -38.53 13.07 -1.21
N GLN A 381 -38.90 14.13 -0.50
CA GLN A 381 -39.81 14.08 0.64
C GLN A 381 -41.29 14.12 0.26
N ILE A 382 -41.62 14.30 -1.01
CA ILE A 382 -43.00 14.33 -1.50
C ILE A 382 -43.48 12.90 -1.77
N ASP A 383 -44.59 12.50 -1.17
CA ASP A 383 -45.31 11.28 -1.56
C ASP A 383 -46.27 11.61 -2.71
N PHE A 384 -45.85 11.34 -3.94
CA PHE A 384 -46.67 11.58 -5.13
C PHE A 384 -47.80 10.54 -5.28
N ALA A 385 -47.71 9.37 -4.65
CA ALA A 385 -48.78 8.37 -4.67
C ALA A 385 -49.94 8.78 -3.75
N ASN A 386 -49.64 9.38 -2.60
CA ASN A 386 -50.61 9.88 -1.63
C ASN A 386 -50.45 11.39 -1.43
N LEU A 387 -50.65 12.15 -2.51
CA LEU A 387 -50.35 13.58 -2.54
C LEU A 387 -51.20 14.39 -1.53
N ASP A 388 -50.57 14.86 -0.45
CA ASP A 388 -51.07 15.97 0.36
C ASP A 388 -50.63 17.30 -0.29
N ARG A 389 -51.59 18.02 -0.88
CA ARG A 389 -51.33 19.26 -1.62
C ARG A 389 -50.63 20.33 -0.79
N THR A 390 -50.94 20.44 0.51
CA THR A 390 -50.30 21.45 1.37
C THR A 390 -48.84 21.13 1.63
N THR A 391 -48.54 19.86 1.93
CA THR A 391 -47.15 19.41 2.11
C THR A 391 -46.37 19.46 0.81
N ALA A 392 -47.00 19.08 -0.31
CA ALA A 392 -46.39 19.14 -1.64
C ALA A 392 -46.08 20.58 -2.07
N ASP A 393 -46.98 21.54 -1.86
CA ASP A 393 -46.74 22.95 -2.18
C ASP A 393 -45.51 23.49 -1.47
N ARG A 394 -45.39 23.22 -0.16
CA ARG A 394 -44.23 23.61 0.63
C ARG A 394 -42.93 23.04 0.06
N PHE A 395 -42.86 21.72 -0.14
CA PHE A 395 -41.64 21.07 -0.61
C PHE A 395 -41.29 21.42 -2.06
N LEU A 396 -42.28 21.60 -2.94
CA LEU A 396 -42.07 22.10 -4.31
C LEU A 396 -41.55 23.52 -4.30
N GLY A 397 -42.10 24.41 -3.46
CA GLY A 397 -41.61 25.77 -3.28
C GLY A 397 -40.17 25.81 -2.75
N ASP A 398 -39.86 25.01 -1.73
CA ASP A 398 -38.51 24.90 -1.17
C ASP A 398 -37.52 24.33 -2.21
N ALA A 399 -37.95 23.36 -3.02
CA ALA A 399 -37.16 22.81 -4.11
C ALA A 399 -36.88 23.84 -5.21
N LEU A 400 -37.91 24.55 -5.67
CA LEU A 400 -37.78 25.62 -6.67
C LEU A 400 -36.87 26.74 -6.20
N SER A 401 -36.98 27.16 -4.94
CA SER A 401 -36.09 28.16 -4.35
C SER A 401 -34.63 27.67 -4.36
N ALA A 402 -34.39 26.40 -4.03
CA ALA A 402 -33.05 25.84 -4.03
C ALA A 402 -32.48 25.72 -5.45
N PHE A 403 -33.27 25.25 -6.42
CA PHE A 403 -32.82 25.21 -7.82
C PHE A 403 -32.57 26.60 -8.40
N SER A 404 -33.40 27.58 -8.08
CA SER A 404 -33.20 28.97 -8.49
C SER A 404 -31.87 29.53 -7.95
N GLU A 405 -31.56 29.31 -6.67
CA GLU A 405 -30.27 29.72 -6.11
C GLU A 405 -29.10 28.95 -6.75
N ALA A 406 -29.25 27.64 -7.02
CA ALA A 406 -28.23 26.87 -7.73
C ALA A 406 -27.94 27.44 -9.13
N THR A 407 -28.98 27.81 -9.89
CA THR A 407 -28.85 28.41 -11.23
C THR A 407 -28.04 29.70 -11.21
N ILE A 408 -28.22 30.57 -10.19
CA ILE A 408 -27.42 31.80 -10.06
C ILE A 408 -25.92 31.50 -10.02
N TYR A 409 -25.52 30.47 -9.28
CA TYR A 409 -24.11 30.07 -9.18
C TYR A 409 -23.61 29.37 -10.46
N GLU A 410 -24.45 28.57 -11.11
CA GLU A 410 -24.14 27.94 -12.41
C GLU A 410 -23.90 29.00 -13.50
N ASP A 411 -24.78 29.99 -13.61
CA ASP A 411 -24.68 31.06 -14.60
C ASP A 411 -23.45 31.93 -14.33
N ALA A 412 -23.19 32.28 -13.06
CA ALA A 412 -22.00 33.06 -12.70
C ALA A 412 -20.71 32.29 -12.99
N PHE A 413 -20.73 30.97 -12.79
CA PHE A 413 -19.62 30.09 -13.16
C PHE A 413 -19.41 30.05 -14.68
N ALA A 414 -20.49 29.95 -15.47
CA ALA A 414 -20.42 29.96 -16.93
C ALA A 414 -19.89 31.30 -17.48
N GLU A 415 -20.34 32.44 -16.94
CA GLU A 415 -19.85 33.75 -17.33
C GLU A 415 -18.35 33.92 -17.03
N MET A 416 -17.88 33.37 -15.90
CA MET A 416 -16.43 33.36 -15.59
C MET A 416 -15.63 32.48 -16.55
N LEU A 417 -16.17 31.32 -16.96
CA LEU A 417 -15.53 30.45 -17.96
C LEU A 417 -15.39 31.14 -19.31
N ASP A 418 -16.41 31.87 -19.76
CA ASP A 418 -16.40 32.58 -21.04
C ASP A 418 -15.41 33.76 -21.06
N GLN A 419 -15.06 34.31 -19.89
CA GLN A 419 -14.15 35.45 -19.75
C GLN A 419 -12.65 35.10 -19.76
N GLU A 420 -12.26 33.82 -19.63
CA GLU A 420 -10.85 33.38 -19.62
C GLU A 420 -10.61 32.12 -20.46
N LEU A 421 -9.54 32.13 -21.26
CA LEU A 421 -9.00 31.01 -22.04
C LEU A 421 -8.54 29.83 -21.15
N VAL A 422 -9.46 29.17 -20.45
CA VAL A 422 -9.17 28.01 -19.62
C VAL A 422 -9.80 26.78 -20.29
N GLU A 423 -9.00 25.74 -20.52
CA GLU A 423 -9.49 24.36 -20.73
C GLU A 423 -10.10 23.81 -19.42
N ALA A 424 -10.91 24.61 -18.72
CA ALA A 424 -11.54 24.23 -17.47
C ALA A 424 -12.72 23.32 -17.80
N ALA A 425 -12.39 22.03 -17.90
CA ALA A 425 -13.21 20.86 -17.61
C ALA A 425 -14.71 21.09 -17.65
N ASP A 426 -15.36 20.48 -18.65
CA ASP A 426 -16.80 20.19 -18.68
C ASP A 426 -17.28 19.84 -17.26
N TRP A 427 -17.88 20.80 -16.56
CA TRP A 427 -18.39 20.57 -15.23
C TRP A 427 -19.70 19.81 -15.39
N PRO A 428 -19.78 18.52 -15.00
CA PRO A 428 -20.89 17.66 -15.38
C PRO A 428 -22.24 18.13 -14.81
N GLU A 429 -22.24 18.96 -13.76
CA GLU A 429 -23.48 19.46 -13.15
C GLU A 429 -23.99 20.75 -13.78
N LEU A 430 -23.21 21.42 -14.65
CA LEU A 430 -23.59 22.71 -15.24
C LEU A 430 -24.90 22.60 -16.05
N GLY A 431 -25.86 23.47 -15.74
CA GLY A 431 -27.17 23.54 -16.39
C GLY A 431 -28.21 22.59 -15.81
N LYS A 432 -27.85 21.73 -14.85
CA LYS A 432 -28.81 20.82 -14.20
C LYS A 432 -29.79 21.58 -13.33
N ALA A 433 -29.35 22.61 -12.60
CA ALA A 433 -30.24 23.39 -11.75
C ALA A 433 -31.36 24.06 -12.56
N ALA A 434 -31.01 24.68 -13.68
CA ALA A 434 -31.99 25.29 -14.59
C ALA A 434 -32.98 24.25 -15.14
N CYS A 435 -32.48 23.06 -15.53
CA CYS A 435 -33.33 21.98 -15.98
C CYS A 435 -34.31 21.49 -14.90
N TYR A 436 -33.83 21.28 -13.67
CA TYR A 436 -34.69 20.85 -12.58
C TYR A 436 -35.70 21.92 -12.18
N HIS A 437 -35.28 23.18 -12.14
CA HIS A 437 -36.21 24.28 -11.89
C HIS A 437 -37.38 24.26 -12.88
N GLN A 438 -37.09 24.09 -14.18
CA GLN A 438 -38.10 24.06 -15.23
C GLN A 438 -39.04 22.84 -15.14
N ILE A 439 -38.49 21.67 -14.83
CA ILE A 439 -39.29 20.45 -14.68
C ILE A 439 -40.20 20.56 -13.44
N VAL A 440 -39.66 21.05 -12.32
CA VAL A 440 -40.42 21.16 -11.07
C VAL A 440 -41.48 22.25 -11.15
N SER A 441 -41.21 23.34 -11.89
CA SER A 441 -42.23 24.37 -12.11
C SER A 441 -43.40 23.82 -12.92
N GLN A 442 -43.14 22.94 -13.90
CA GLN A 442 -44.19 22.22 -14.62
C GLN A 442 -44.98 21.29 -13.69
N VAL A 443 -44.30 20.48 -12.87
CA VAL A 443 -44.98 19.58 -11.90
C VAL A 443 -45.86 20.37 -10.93
N GLN A 444 -45.36 21.50 -10.41
CA GLN A 444 -46.15 22.38 -9.56
C GLN A 444 -47.35 22.95 -10.32
N ALA A 445 -47.16 23.45 -11.54
CA ALA A 445 -48.24 24.00 -12.36
C ALA A 445 -49.32 22.94 -12.67
N GLU A 446 -48.95 21.69 -12.91
CA GLU A 446 -49.90 20.59 -13.14
C GLU A 446 -50.68 20.23 -11.87
N ILE A 447 -50.01 20.14 -10.72
CA ILE A 447 -50.66 19.82 -9.44
C ILE A 447 -51.70 20.89 -9.04
N PHE A 448 -51.37 22.16 -9.32
CA PHE A 448 -52.19 23.31 -8.94
C PHE A 448 -52.96 23.95 -10.09
N TYR A 449 -53.04 23.26 -11.23
CA TYR A 449 -53.57 23.77 -12.50
C TYR A 449 -54.90 24.54 -12.33
N GLN A 450 -54.95 25.74 -12.92
CA GLN A 450 -56.18 26.50 -13.11
C GLN A 450 -56.43 26.70 -14.62
N PRO A 451 -57.69 26.65 -15.11
CA PRO A 451 -57.99 26.85 -16.53
C PRO A 451 -57.51 28.23 -17.02
N GLY A 452 -56.49 28.27 -17.89
CA GLY A 452 -55.94 29.51 -18.48
C GLY A 452 -54.41 29.63 -18.47
N ASP A 453 -53.70 28.74 -17.78
CA ASP A 453 -52.23 28.78 -17.70
C ASP A 453 -51.55 28.34 -19.01
N GLN A 454 -50.43 29.00 -19.37
CA GLN A 454 -49.61 28.67 -20.55
C GLN A 454 -48.76 27.40 -20.34
N LEU A 455 -49.41 26.25 -20.15
CA LEU A 455 -48.74 24.96 -19.91
C LEU A 455 -47.91 24.46 -21.10
N HIS A 456 -48.22 24.88 -22.34
CA HIS A 456 -47.58 24.35 -23.54
C HIS A 456 -46.08 24.70 -23.63
N GLU A 457 -45.71 25.94 -23.29
CA GLU A 457 -44.32 26.40 -23.33
C GLU A 457 -43.47 25.75 -22.23
N LEU A 458 -44.04 25.61 -21.02
CA LEU A 458 -43.40 24.91 -19.90
C LEU A 458 -43.16 23.43 -20.21
N TYR A 459 -44.13 22.77 -20.86
CA TYR A 459 -44.02 21.38 -21.29
C TYR A 459 -42.90 21.18 -22.32
N GLN A 460 -42.84 22.00 -23.37
CA GLN A 460 -41.80 21.90 -24.39
C GLN A 460 -40.41 22.07 -23.79
N GLY A 461 -40.22 23.11 -22.97
CA GLY A 461 -38.90 23.34 -22.38
C GLY A 461 -38.52 22.28 -21.33
N SER A 462 -39.47 21.73 -20.57
CA SER A 462 -39.21 20.58 -19.69
C SER A 462 -38.77 19.33 -20.47
N GLN A 463 -39.40 19.08 -21.63
CA GLN A 463 -39.04 17.98 -22.52
C GLN A 463 -37.65 18.19 -23.16
N ASP A 464 -37.31 19.43 -23.51
CA ASP A 464 -35.99 19.79 -24.02
C ASP A 464 -34.90 19.62 -22.95
N CYS A 465 -35.16 20.06 -21.72
CA CYS A 465 -34.30 19.83 -20.56
C CYS A 465 -34.08 18.33 -20.32
N TYR A 466 -35.14 17.52 -20.30
CA TYR A 466 -35.05 16.07 -20.17
C TYR A 466 -34.16 15.46 -21.27
N ASN A 467 -34.38 15.87 -22.53
CA ASN A 467 -33.61 15.39 -23.66
C ASN A 467 -32.13 15.82 -23.57
N ALA A 468 -31.85 17.03 -23.09
CA ALA A 468 -30.49 17.55 -22.89
C ALA A 468 -29.75 16.74 -21.81
N LEU A 469 -30.37 16.54 -20.65
CA LEU A 469 -29.83 15.74 -19.55
C LEU A 469 -29.54 14.30 -19.98
N ARG A 470 -30.46 13.70 -20.74
CA ARG A 470 -30.31 12.34 -21.28
C ARG A 470 -29.16 12.24 -22.29
N ARG A 471 -29.02 13.22 -23.19
CA ARG A 471 -27.95 13.23 -24.21
C ARG A 471 -26.57 13.44 -23.61
N ALA A 472 -26.46 14.22 -22.54
CA ALA A 472 -25.20 14.53 -21.90
C ALA A 472 -24.57 13.35 -21.13
N GLY A 473 -25.27 12.21 -21.01
CA GLY A 473 -24.77 11.05 -20.25
C GLY A 473 -24.63 11.30 -18.75
N LEU A 474 -25.03 12.49 -18.30
CA LEU A 474 -25.02 12.97 -16.92
C LEU A 474 -26.06 12.29 -16.03
N ASN A 475 -26.94 11.48 -16.63
CA ASN A 475 -28.12 10.90 -16.01
C ASN A 475 -28.11 9.38 -16.19
N ARG A 476 -27.55 8.69 -15.19
CA ARG A 476 -27.68 7.24 -15.03
C ARG A 476 -28.62 6.83 -13.90
N TYR A 477 -29.07 7.77 -13.07
CA TYR A 477 -30.12 7.52 -12.10
C TYR A 477 -31.50 7.67 -12.72
N ASP A 478 -32.46 6.99 -12.10
CA ASP A 478 -33.87 6.97 -12.46
C ASP A 478 -34.53 8.36 -12.44
N ASP A 479 -33.85 9.45 -12.09
CA ASP A 479 -34.35 10.83 -12.10
C ASP A 479 -34.99 11.19 -13.45
N ALA A 480 -34.32 10.95 -14.58
CA ALA A 480 -34.90 11.23 -15.89
C ALA A 480 -36.14 10.34 -16.18
N ILE A 481 -36.08 9.06 -15.80
CA ILE A 481 -37.17 8.10 -16.00
C ILE A 481 -38.35 8.43 -15.07
N MET A 482 -38.08 8.89 -13.87
CA MET A 482 -39.01 9.47 -12.92
C MET A 482 -39.69 10.66 -13.53
N TYR A 483 -38.96 11.68 -13.98
CA TYR A 483 -39.59 12.92 -14.46
C TYR A 483 -40.42 12.69 -15.71
N TYR A 484 -39.95 11.81 -16.61
CA TYR A 484 -40.76 11.35 -17.74
C TYR A 484 -42.01 10.60 -17.26
N ARG A 485 -41.92 9.71 -16.27
CA ARG A 485 -43.08 8.97 -15.75
C ARG A 485 -44.04 9.82 -14.92
N LEU A 486 -43.54 10.77 -14.12
CA LEU A 486 -44.37 11.71 -13.35
C LEU A 486 -45.14 12.61 -14.31
N ALA A 487 -44.48 13.21 -15.31
CA ALA A 487 -45.14 14.01 -16.34
C ALA A 487 -46.07 13.18 -17.24
N TYR A 488 -45.70 11.94 -17.59
CA TYR A 488 -46.50 11.06 -18.46
C TYR A 488 -47.71 10.45 -17.74
N ASP A 489 -47.53 9.87 -16.54
CA ASP A 489 -48.63 9.27 -15.76
C ASP A 489 -49.62 10.34 -15.22
N TRP A 490 -49.18 11.58 -15.02
CA TRP A 490 -50.07 12.69 -14.67
C TRP A 490 -50.69 13.35 -15.90
N GLY A 491 -49.96 13.45 -17.01
CA GLY A 491 -50.50 13.90 -18.31
C GLY A 491 -51.66 13.03 -18.79
N ASP A 492 -51.59 11.71 -18.64
CA ASP A 492 -52.68 10.77 -18.98
C ASP A 492 -53.88 10.85 -18.01
N ARG A 493 -53.74 11.50 -16.85
CA ARG A 493 -54.83 11.75 -15.89
C ARG A 493 -55.53 13.10 -16.10
N ILE A 494 -54.99 13.96 -16.96
CA ILE A 494 -55.68 15.17 -17.41
C ILE A 494 -56.67 14.74 -18.49
N PRO A 495 -57.99 14.97 -18.33
CA PRO A 495 -58.95 14.61 -19.37
C PRO A 495 -58.58 15.27 -20.70
N THR A 496 -58.54 14.48 -21.78
CA THR A 496 -58.36 14.94 -23.16
C THR A 496 -59.33 16.05 -23.58
N GLU A 497 -60.41 16.27 -22.83
CA GLU A 497 -61.36 17.37 -23.00
C GLU A 497 -60.74 18.75 -22.73
N ALA A 498 -59.65 18.86 -21.96
CA ALA A 498 -58.94 20.12 -21.75
C ALA A 498 -58.12 20.60 -22.96
N TYR A 499 -58.00 19.76 -24.00
CA TYR A 499 -57.33 20.08 -25.27
C TYR A 499 -58.28 20.61 -26.35
N GLU A 500 -59.60 20.60 -26.14
CA GLU A 500 -60.53 21.28 -27.05
C GLU A 500 -60.46 22.78 -26.79
N ALA A 501 -59.62 23.46 -27.56
CA ALA A 501 -59.69 24.90 -27.76
C ALA A 501 -61.16 25.30 -28.01
N PRO A 502 -61.64 26.46 -27.50
CA PRO A 502 -62.96 26.93 -27.87
C PRO A 502 -62.99 27.05 -29.39
N ALA A 503 -63.95 26.36 -30.02
CA ALA A 503 -64.29 26.62 -31.41
C ALA A 503 -64.86 28.04 -31.48
N GLU A 504 -64.00 29.02 -31.78
CA GLU A 504 -64.16 30.13 -32.72
C GLU A 504 -63.04 31.18 -32.57
#